data_AF-A0A7V3SM42-F1
#
_entry.id   AF-A0A7V3SM42-F1
#
_cell.length_a   1.000
_cell.length_b   1.000
_cell.length_c   1.000
_cell.angle_alpha   90.00
_cell.angle_beta   90.00
_cell.angle_gamma   90.00
#
_symmetry.space_group_name_H-M   'P 1'
#
loop_
_entity.id
_entity.type
_entity.pdbx_description
1 polymer ?
#
loop_
_entity_poly.entity_id
_entity_poly.type
_entity_poly.pdbx_seq_one_letter_code
_entity_poly.pdbx_strand_id
1 'polypeptide(L)'
;MRQAIPILATIALVVVVAAVAALAPKETPPDPLSQLRERYSKRHKPSVDHRRFTQLQKKFKKPQEVTEACIGCHNGRHIEVMNSNHWNWEREEYIQGRGVVYLGKRNAVNNFCLSAQGNELACAKCHVGFGMTSVKTFDFNDPRNIDCLVCHDGTGTYAKASNAGGAPSPDVDLALVATSVGRPQRSNCGVCHFYGGGGNNVKHGDLEEAMFEPSRDVDV
;
A
#
# COMPACT_ATOMS: atom_id res chain seq x y z
N MET A 1 71.72 -27.87 -21.88
CA MET A 1 70.66 -28.52 -21.06
C MET A 1 70.21 -27.71 -19.84
N ARG A 2 71.08 -26.96 -19.14
CA ARG A 2 70.69 -26.19 -17.92
C ARG A 2 69.68 -25.06 -18.14
N GLN A 3 69.61 -24.46 -19.33
CA GLN A 3 68.67 -23.37 -19.64
C GLN A 3 67.30 -23.85 -20.17
N ALA A 4 67.16 -25.12 -20.56
CA ALA A 4 65.90 -25.66 -21.09
C ALA A 4 64.89 -25.99 -19.98
N ILE A 5 65.38 -26.37 -18.80
CA ILE A 5 64.57 -26.71 -17.62
C ILE A 5 63.72 -25.53 -17.12
N PRO A 6 64.27 -24.31 -16.90
CA PRO A 6 63.46 -23.19 -16.45
C PRO A 6 62.42 -22.74 -17.49
N ILE A 7 62.73 -22.85 -18.79
CA ILE A 7 61.82 -22.51 -19.90
C ILE A 7 60.66 -23.51 -19.96
N LEU A 8 60.93 -24.81 -19.87
CA LEU A 8 59.90 -25.85 -19.84
C LEU A 8 59.01 -25.74 -18.60
N ALA A 9 59.59 -25.39 -17.44
CA ALA A 9 58.83 -25.18 -16.22
C ALA A 9 57.90 -23.94 -16.31
N THR A 10 58.36 -22.85 -16.94
CA THR A 10 57.52 -21.67 -17.17
C THR A 10 56.41 -21.95 -18.17
N ILE A 11 56.70 -22.66 -19.27
CA ILE A 11 55.68 -23.06 -20.25
C ILE A 11 54.64 -23.97 -19.58
N ALA A 12 55.06 -24.96 -18.79
CA ALA A 12 54.14 -25.83 -18.07
C ALA A 12 53.26 -25.04 -17.09
N LEU A 13 53.84 -24.09 -16.35
CA LEU A 13 53.08 -23.22 -15.43
C LEU A 13 52.06 -22.36 -16.17
N VAL A 14 52.45 -21.74 -17.30
CA VAL A 14 51.54 -20.91 -18.11
C VAL A 14 50.39 -21.75 -18.69
N VAL A 15 50.68 -22.96 -19.16
CA VAL A 15 49.66 -23.90 -19.66
C VAL A 15 48.70 -24.32 -18.55
N VAL A 16 49.22 -24.62 -17.35
CA VAL A 16 48.38 -24.96 -16.19
C VAL A 16 47.51 -23.78 -15.79
N VAL A 17 48.05 -22.56 -15.71
CA VAL A 17 47.27 -21.36 -15.38
C VAL A 17 46.21 -21.07 -16.44
N ALA A 18 46.55 -21.21 -17.73
CA ALA A 18 45.60 -21.03 -18.82
C ALA A 18 44.50 -22.10 -18.81
N ALA A 19 44.84 -23.36 -18.51
CA ALA A 19 43.88 -24.45 -18.37
C ALA A 19 42.94 -24.22 -17.17
N VAL A 20 43.48 -23.81 -16.02
CA VAL A 20 42.68 -23.47 -14.83
C VAL A 20 41.76 -22.28 -15.12
N ALA A 21 42.24 -21.24 -15.81
CA ALA A 21 41.42 -20.09 -16.19
C ALA A 21 40.34 -20.43 -17.22
N ALA A 22 40.61 -21.35 -18.16
CA ALA A 22 39.63 -21.80 -19.15
C ALA A 22 38.59 -22.76 -18.56
N LEU A 23 38.95 -23.51 -17.52
CA LEU A 23 38.07 -24.46 -16.81
C LEU A 23 37.39 -23.83 -15.59
N ALA A 24 37.82 -22.66 -15.15
CA ALA A 24 37.16 -21.92 -14.09
C ALA A 24 35.73 -21.57 -14.55
N PRO A 25 34.69 -21.92 -13.76
CA PRO A 25 33.32 -21.57 -14.10
C PRO A 25 33.22 -20.05 -14.19
N LYS A 26 32.83 -19.53 -15.36
CA LYS A 26 32.50 -18.12 -15.50
C LYS A 26 31.29 -17.84 -14.62
N GLU A 27 31.42 -16.93 -13.66
CA GLU A 27 30.29 -16.43 -12.90
C GLU A 27 29.32 -15.77 -13.89
N THR A 28 28.25 -16.48 -14.24
CA THR A 28 27.14 -15.88 -14.98
C THR A 28 26.52 -14.82 -14.09
N PRO A 29 26.31 -13.58 -14.60
CA PRO A 29 25.57 -12.58 -13.86
C PRO A 29 24.20 -13.18 -13.48
N PRO A 30 23.70 -12.94 -12.26
CA PRO A 30 22.40 -13.44 -11.85
C PRO A 30 21.34 -12.99 -12.85
N ASP A 31 20.47 -13.91 -13.26
CA ASP A 31 19.41 -13.58 -14.20
C ASP A 31 18.44 -12.54 -13.61
N PRO A 32 17.69 -11.77 -14.42
CA PRO A 32 16.80 -10.73 -13.93
C PRO A 32 15.81 -11.21 -12.86
N LEU A 33 15.28 -12.45 -12.96
CA LEU A 33 14.37 -12.98 -11.95
C LEU A 33 15.09 -13.27 -10.64
N SER A 34 16.31 -13.79 -10.66
CA SER A 34 17.13 -13.97 -9.46
C SER A 34 17.45 -12.64 -8.79
N GLN A 35 17.77 -11.59 -9.56
CA GLN A 35 18.00 -10.24 -9.02
C GLN A 35 16.73 -9.64 -8.40
N LEU A 36 15.57 -9.83 -9.04
CA LEU A 36 14.29 -9.38 -8.50
C LEU A 36 13.94 -10.16 -7.22
N ARG A 37 14.11 -11.49 -7.20
CA ARG A 37 13.90 -12.30 -6.01
C ARG A 37 14.79 -11.85 -4.86
N GLU A 38 16.07 -11.62 -5.10
CA GLU A 38 16.97 -11.11 -4.06
C GLU A 38 16.55 -9.72 -3.55
N ARG A 39 16.15 -8.82 -4.46
CA ARG A 39 15.68 -7.48 -4.11
C ARG A 39 14.39 -7.49 -3.29
N TYR A 40 13.41 -8.32 -3.67
CA TYR A 40 12.07 -8.34 -3.09
C TYR A 40 11.86 -9.38 -1.99
N SER A 41 12.79 -10.32 -1.79
CA SER A 41 12.77 -11.29 -0.68
C SER A 41 13.15 -10.68 0.67
N LYS A 42 13.84 -9.53 0.68
CA LYS A 42 14.25 -8.86 1.91
C LYS A 42 13.02 -8.30 2.62
N ARG A 43 12.69 -8.86 3.79
CA ARG A 43 11.67 -8.30 4.67
C ARG A 43 11.97 -6.84 4.97
N HIS A 44 10.97 -5.98 4.81
CA HIS A 44 11.07 -4.58 5.19
C HIS A 44 11.38 -4.47 6.69
N LYS A 45 12.37 -3.64 7.02
CA LYS A 45 12.68 -3.26 8.41
C LYS A 45 12.11 -1.87 8.65
N PRO A 46 11.17 -1.71 9.62
CA PRO A 46 10.67 -0.40 9.99
C PRO A 46 11.81 0.54 10.40
N SER A 47 11.74 1.80 9.98
CA SER A 47 12.73 2.82 10.35
C SER A 47 12.61 3.26 11.81
N VAL A 48 11.41 3.13 12.40
CA VAL A 48 11.08 3.52 13.76
C VAL A 48 10.09 2.54 14.39
N ASP A 49 10.00 2.58 15.72
CA ASP A 49 9.00 1.84 16.50
C ASP A 49 7.95 2.81 17.04
N HIS A 50 6.74 2.80 16.45
CA HIS A 50 5.67 3.73 16.81
C HIS A 50 5.18 3.60 18.25
N ARG A 51 5.40 2.44 18.89
CA ARG A 51 5.06 2.19 20.29
C ARG A 51 5.88 3.05 21.25
N ARG A 52 6.99 3.65 20.79
CA ARG A 52 7.89 4.46 21.62
C ARG A 52 7.54 5.95 21.62
N PHE A 53 6.59 6.40 20.80
CA PHE A 53 6.23 7.81 20.69
C PHE A 53 5.13 8.17 21.69
N THR A 54 5.44 9.07 22.62
CA THR A 54 4.51 9.54 23.66
C THR A 54 3.28 10.22 23.08
N GLN A 55 3.39 10.82 21.89
CA GLN A 55 2.27 11.42 21.15
C GLN A 55 1.19 10.38 20.76
N LEU A 56 1.58 9.10 20.66
CA LEU A 56 0.69 7.98 20.32
C LEU A 56 0.28 7.16 21.56
N GLN A 57 0.99 7.30 22.68
CA GLN A 57 0.69 6.65 23.97
C GLN A 57 -0.35 7.42 24.78
N LYS A 58 -1.44 7.85 24.15
CA LYS A 58 -2.53 8.59 24.80
C LYS A 58 -3.87 8.07 24.35
N LYS A 59 -4.89 8.30 25.18
CA LYS A 59 -6.28 8.03 24.79
C LYS A 59 -6.76 9.08 23.80
N PHE A 60 -7.05 8.66 22.58
CA PHE A 60 -7.66 9.51 21.55
C PHE A 60 -9.18 9.56 21.76
N LYS A 61 -9.74 10.77 21.77
CA LYS A 61 -11.20 11.01 21.85
C LYS A 61 -11.84 11.05 20.48
N LYS A 62 -11.06 11.43 19.46
CA LYS A 62 -11.48 11.53 18.06
C LYS A 62 -10.41 10.95 17.14
N PRO A 63 -10.79 10.32 16.02
CA PRO A 63 -9.81 9.80 15.08
C PRO A 63 -8.92 10.90 14.47
N GLN A 64 -9.45 12.12 14.31
CA GLN A 64 -8.68 13.29 13.85
C GLN A 64 -7.47 13.61 14.75
N GLU A 65 -7.54 13.33 16.05
CA GLU A 65 -6.42 13.54 16.98
C GLU A 65 -5.26 12.58 16.68
N VAL A 66 -5.54 11.40 16.11
CA VAL A 66 -4.51 10.46 15.63
C VAL A 66 -3.85 11.04 14.38
N THR A 67 -4.65 11.50 13.41
CA THR A 67 -4.15 12.11 12.19
C THR A 67 -3.31 13.35 12.46
N GLU A 68 -3.71 14.18 13.41
CA GLU A 68 -2.92 15.32 13.87
C GLU A 68 -1.56 14.89 14.44
N ALA A 69 -1.52 13.83 15.25
CA ALA A 69 -0.26 13.26 15.75
C ALA A 69 0.62 12.71 14.61
N CYS A 70 0.02 12.03 13.63
CA CYS A 70 0.72 11.52 12.45
C CYS A 70 1.35 12.66 11.64
N ILE A 71 0.58 13.70 11.33
CA ILE A 71 1.03 14.85 10.53
C ILE A 71 2.15 15.62 11.22
N GLY A 72 2.17 15.65 12.56
CA GLY A 72 3.25 16.27 13.34
C GLY A 72 4.65 15.72 13.03
N CYS A 73 4.76 14.48 12.54
CA CYS A 73 6.03 13.87 12.13
C CYS A 73 6.08 13.56 10.62
N HIS A 74 4.98 13.13 10.02
CA HIS A 74 4.85 12.79 8.60
C HIS A 74 4.47 14.01 7.76
N ASN A 75 5.31 15.03 7.82
CA ASN A 75 5.06 16.28 7.11
C ASN A 75 4.97 16.04 5.58
N GLY A 76 4.02 16.72 4.94
CA GLY A 76 3.72 16.61 3.51
C GLY A 76 2.99 15.33 3.07
N ARG A 77 2.94 14.27 3.88
CA ARG A 77 2.21 13.03 3.49
C ARG A 77 0.71 13.29 3.33
N HIS A 78 0.14 14.15 4.15
CA HIS A 78 -1.25 14.58 4.03
C HIS A 78 -1.52 15.28 2.69
N ILE A 79 -0.59 16.11 2.20
CA ILE A 79 -0.70 16.78 0.89
C ILE A 79 -0.74 15.75 -0.25
N GLU A 80 0.14 14.75 -0.20
CA GLU A 80 0.17 13.67 -1.19
C GLU A 80 -1.13 12.86 -1.21
N VAL A 81 -1.65 12.51 -0.02
CA VAL A 81 -2.94 11.81 0.09
C VAL A 81 -4.09 12.68 -0.42
N MET A 82 -4.12 13.95 -0.04
CA MET A 82 -5.18 14.89 -0.46
C MET A 82 -5.16 15.17 -1.98
N ASN A 83 -4.02 15.01 -2.64
CA ASN A 83 -3.91 15.11 -4.10
C ASN A 83 -4.24 13.80 -4.84
N SER A 84 -4.66 12.74 -4.14
CA SER A 84 -4.97 11.45 -4.73
C SER A 84 -6.45 11.27 -5.07
N ASN A 85 -6.74 10.29 -5.93
CA ASN A 85 -8.10 9.84 -6.21
C ASN A 85 -8.76 9.13 -5.01
N HIS A 86 -7.99 8.59 -4.07
CA HIS A 86 -8.54 7.99 -2.84
C HIS A 86 -9.21 9.07 -1.98
N TRP A 87 -8.61 10.26 -1.90
CA TRP A 87 -9.18 11.42 -1.21
C TRP A 87 -10.29 12.07 -2.02
N ASN A 88 -10.01 12.47 -3.27
CA ASN A 88 -10.96 13.27 -4.06
C ASN A 88 -12.13 12.46 -4.62
N TRP A 89 -12.01 11.12 -4.67
CA TRP A 89 -12.96 10.21 -5.32
C TRP A 89 -13.20 10.51 -6.80
N GLU A 90 -12.26 11.19 -7.43
CA GLU A 90 -12.28 11.51 -8.85
C GLU A 90 -10.84 11.59 -9.37
N ARG A 91 -10.71 11.45 -10.68
CA ARG A 91 -9.47 11.66 -11.42
C ARG A 91 -9.80 12.26 -12.77
N GLU A 92 -8.79 12.86 -13.39
CA GLU A 92 -8.88 13.30 -14.78
C GLU A 92 -9.04 12.09 -15.72
N GLU A 93 -9.97 12.17 -16.66
CA GLU A 93 -10.25 11.17 -17.66
C GLU A 93 -10.49 11.83 -19.02
N TYR A 94 -9.92 11.26 -20.07
CA TYR A 94 -10.20 11.69 -21.44
C TYR A 94 -11.33 10.87 -22.03
N ILE A 95 -12.40 11.53 -22.46
CA ILE A 95 -13.52 10.90 -23.15
C ILE A 95 -13.62 11.48 -24.56
N GLN A 96 -13.51 10.61 -25.57
CA GLN A 96 -13.65 10.99 -26.98
C GLN A 96 -14.96 11.76 -27.20
N GLY A 97 -14.87 12.93 -27.82
CA GLY A 97 -16.01 13.81 -28.10
C GLY A 97 -16.48 14.69 -26.93
N ARG A 98 -15.99 14.47 -25.70
CA ARG A 98 -16.22 15.34 -24.54
C ARG A 98 -14.97 16.06 -24.05
N GLY A 99 -13.79 15.53 -24.41
CA GLY A 99 -12.51 16.05 -23.93
C GLY A 99 -12.18 15.52 -22.54
N VAL A 100 -11.42 16.32 -21.81
CA VAL A 100 -10.99 16.02 -20.44
C VAL A 100 -12.15 16.31 -19.47
N VAL A 101 -12.50 15.31 -18.65
CA VAL A 101 -13.49 15.43 -17.57
C VAL A 101 -12.91 14.85 -16.28
N TYR A 102 -13.43 15.28 -15.13
CA TYR A 102 -13.14 14.61 -13.86
C TYR A 102 -14.21 13.56 -13.61
N LEU A 103 -13.80 12.30 -13.42
CA LEU A 103 -14.70 11.17 -13.21
C LEU A 103 -14.18 10.25 -12.10
N GLY A 104 -15.08 9.76 -11.26
CA GLY A 104 -14.80 8.75 -10.26
C GLY A 104 -15.98 8.51 -9.33
N LYS A 105 -15.77 7.84 -8.19
CA LYS A 105 -16.83 7.50 -7.23
C LYS A 105 -17.68 8.71 -6.79
N ARG A 106 -17.11 9.93 -6.83
CA ARG A 106 -17.81 11.19 -6.50
C ARG A 106 -18.98 11.51 -7.44
N ASN A 107 -18.87 11.15 -8.72
CA ASN A 107 -19.81 11.59 -9.76
C ASN A 107 -20.16 10.50 -10.80
N ALA A 108 -19.56 9.32 -10.71
CA ALA A 108 -19.88 8.18 -11.56
C ALA A 108 -21.18 7.51 -11.13
N VAL A 109 -21.93 7.04 -12.12
CA VAL A 109 -23.13 6.22 -11.95
C VAL A 109 -22.83 4.81 -12.42
N ASN A 110 -23.25 3.81 -11.65
CA ASN A 110 -23.15 2.39 -12.00
C ASN A 110 -24.52 1.69 -11.85
N ASN A 111 -24.57 0.39 -12.13
CA ASN A 111 -25.75 -0.46 -12.02
C ASN A 111 -25.81 -1.26 -10.69
N PHE A 112 -25.00 -0.91 -9.70
CA PHE A 112 -25.05 -1.46 -8.34
C PHE A 112 -25.83 -0.49 -7.44
N CYS A 113 -25.16 0.16 -6.49
CA CYS A 113 -25.76 1.17 -5.61
C CYS A 113 -26.02 2.53 -6.31
N LEU A 114 -26.00 2.56 -7.65
CA LEU A 114 -26.18 3.74 -8.49
C LEU A 114 -25.12 4.83 -8.30
N SER A 115 -25.22 5.64 -7.25
CA SER A 115 -24.36 6.80 -7.01
C SER A 115 -24.01 6.94 -5.53
N ALA A 116 -22.81 7.44 -5.24
CA ALA A 116 -22.41 7.83 -3.89
C ALA A 116 -23.11 9.12 -3.41
N GLN A 117 -23.54 9.98 -4.34
CA GLN A 117 -24.20 11.24 -3.99
C GLN A 117 -25.56 10.98 -3.34
N GLY A 118 -25.75 11.52 -2.14
CA GLY A 118 -26.94 11.27 -1.31
C GLY A 118 -26.86 10.00 -0.47
N ASN A 119 -25.81 9.18 -0.65
CA ASN A 119 -25.61 7.91 0.05
C ASN A 119 -24.25 7.88 0.80
N GLU A 120 -23.63 9.03 1.04
CA GLU A 120 -22.25 9.13 1.55
C GLU A 120 -22.07 8.47 2.91
N LEU A 121 -23.08 8.50 3.79
CA LEU A 121 -23.02 7.82 5.09
C LEU A 121 -22.60 6.34 4.96
N ALA A 122 -23.19 5.62 3.99
CA ALA A 122 -22.84 4.25 3.68
C ALA A 122 -21.56 4.16 2.82
N CYS A 123 -21.49 4.97 1.76
CA CYS A 123 -20.45 4.86 0.75
C CYS A 123 -19.05 5.26 1.24
N ALA A 124 -18.99 6.19 2.20
CA ALA A 124 -17.75 6.71 2.78
C ALA A 124 -17.13 5.76 3.80
N LYS A 125 -17.77 4.62 4.11
CA LYS A 125 -17.09 3.50 4.76
C LYS A 125 -15.81 3.09 4.00
N CYS A 126 -15.78 3.30 2.69
CA CYS A 126 -14.59 3.06 1.85
C CYS A 126 -13.92 4.36 1.35
N HIS A 127 -14.13 5.50 2.02
CA HIS A 127 -13.34 6.72 1.81
C HIS A 127 -12.15 6.71 2.78
N VAL A 128 -11.00 7.24 2.34
CA VAL A 128 -9.79 7.38 3.18
C VAL A 128 -9.86 8.61 4.09
N GLY A 129 -11.06 8.98 4.53
CA GLY A 129 -11.30 10.09 5.42
C GLY A 129 -12.43 9.85 6.42
N PHE A 130 -12.58 10.79 7.35
CA PHE A 130 -13.50 10.75 8.47
C PHE A 130 -14.64 11.75 8.31
N GLY A 131 -15.89 11.30 8.48
CA GLY A 131 -17.03 12.19 8.64
C GLY A 131 -17.60 12.78 7.35
N MET A 132 -17.43 12.10 6.20
CA MET A 132 -18.09 12.47 4.95
C MET A 132 -19.57 12.06 5.02
N THR A 133 -20.40 12.92 5.60
CA THR A 133 -21.87 12.78 5.62
C THR A 133 -22.51 13.27 4.32
N SER A 134 -21.84 14.19 3.63
CA SER A 134 -22.21 14.70 2.31
C SER A 134 -20.95 15.22 1.61
N VAL A 135 -20.78 14.88 0.33
CA VAL A 135 -19.63 15.35 -0.46
C VAL A 135 -19.67 16.86 -0.71
N LYS A 136 -20.83 17.50 -0.53
CA LYS A 136 -21.02 18.94 -0.72
C LYS A 136 -20.49 19.76 0.46
N THR A 137 -20.47 19.17 1.66
CA THR A 137 -20.11 19.85 2.91
C THR A 137 -18.85 19.27 3.54
N PHE A 138 -18.32 18.16 3.02
CA PHE A 138 -17.06 17.59 3.48
C PHE A 138 -15.91 18.55 3.17
N ASP A 139 -15.11 18.85 4.19
CA ASP A 139 -13.95 19.72 4.04
C ASP A 139 -12.75 18.92 3.50
N PHE A 140 -12.56 18.98 2.18
CA PHE A 140 -11.42 18.38 1.49
C PHE A 140 -10.09 19.09 1.75
N ASN A 141 -10.10 20.24 2.42
CA ASN A 141 -8.90 21.03 2.74
C ASN A 141 -8.42 20.80 4.18
N ASP A 142 -9.20 20.16 5.04
CA ASP A 142 -8.78 19.84 6.41
C ASP A 142 -8.01 18.52 6.43
N PRO A 143 -6.67 18.54 6.59
CA PRO A 143 -5.86 17.32 6.56
C PRO A 143 -6.14 16.41 7.76
N ARG A 144 -6.76 16.92 8.84
CA ARG A 144 -7.13 16.10 10.01
C ARG A 144 -8.22 15.09 9.67
N ASN A 145 -8.99 15.34 8.61
CA ASN A 145 -10.02 14.42 8.14
C ASN A 145 -9.46 13.21 7.38
N ILE A 146 -8.15 13.12 7.13
CA ILE A 146 -7.53 11.94 6.52
C ILE A 146 -7.54 10.78 7.50
N ASP A 147 -7.94 9.60 7.02
CA ASP A 147 -7.85 8.34 7.73
C ASP A 147 -6.53 7.66 7.40
N CYS A 148 -5.49 7.92 8.21
CA CYS A 148 -4.20 7.25 8.06
C CYS A 148 -4.27 5.75 8.42
N LEU A 149 -5.19 5.37 9.31
CA LEU A 149 -5.23 4.05 9.93
C LEU A 149 -5.82 3.00 9.00
N VAL A 150 -6.78 3.35 8.15
CA VAL A 150 -7.39 2.39 7.20
C VAL A 150 -6.35 1.68 6.33
N CYS A 151 -5.30 2.40 5.92
CA CYS A 151 -4.22 1.83 5.11
C CYS A 151 -3.08 1.25 5.96
N HIS A 152 -2.81 1.82 7.13
CA HIS A 152 -1.60 1.55 7.89
C HIS A 152 -1.80 0.68 9.14
N ASP A 153 -3.03 0.30 9.47
CA ASP A 153 -3.29 -0.58 10.61
C ASP A 153 -2.46 -1.88 10.52
N GLY A 154 -1.68 -2.14 11.56
CA GLY A 154 -0.90 -3.37 11.71
C GLY A 154 -1.51 -4.37 12.70
N THR A 155 -2.62 -4.05 13.36
CA THR A 155 -3.28 -4.96 14.31
C THR A 155 -4.30 -5.87 13.63
N GLY A 156 -4.87 -5.42 12.51
CA GLY A 156 -6.00 -6.10 11.88
C GLY A 156 -7.33 -5.87 12.60
N THR A 157 -7.38 -4.92 13.55
CA THR A 157 -8.59 -4.62 14.34
C THR A 157 -9.24 -3.30 13.94
N TYR A 158 -8.61 -2.50 13.06
CA TYR A 158 -9.20 -1.26 12.61
C TYR A 158 -10.36 -1.51 11.65
N ALA A 159 -11.54 -0.99 11.98
CA ALA A 159 -12.72 -1.06 11.14
C ALA A 159 -13.49 0.25 11.15
N LYS A 160 -14.04 0.63 10.00
CA LYS A 160 -14.95 1.78 9.87
C LYS A 160 -16.38 1.35 10.16
N ALA A 161 -17.12 2.16 10.90
CA ALA A 161 -18.52 1.92 11.21
C ALA A 161 -19.38 1.96 9.93
N SER A 162 -20.39 1.11 9.88
CA SER A 162 -21.40 1.16 8.81
C SER A 162 -22.27 2.41 8.96
N ASN A 163 -22.62 3.04 7.83
CA ASN A 163 -23.50 4.21 7.78
C ASN A 163 -23.03 5.42 8.62
N ALA A 164 -21.73 5.56 8.83
CA ALA A 164 -21.15 6.57 9.72
C ALA A 164 -20.24 7.59 8.99
N GLY A 165 -20.39 7.73 7.68
CA GLY A 165 -19.61 8.71 6.90
C GLY A 165 -18.10 8.45 6.96
N GLY A 166 -17.69 7.20 7.15
CA GLY A 166 -16.29 6.82 7.29
C GLY A 166 -15.69 7.00 8.69
N ALA A 167 -16.47 7.27 9.73
CA ALA A 167 -15.98 7.19 11.10
C ALA A 167 -15.54 5.75 11.46
N PRO A 168 -14.52 5.57 12.34
CA PRO A 168 -14.18 4.25 12.89
C PRO A 168 -15.33 3.67 13.72
N SER A 169 -15.35 2.35 13.88
CA SER A 169 -16.24 1.70 14.85
C SER A 169 -15.90 2.18 16.28
N PRO A 170 -16.91 2.42 17.15
CA PRO A 170 -16.67 2.78 18.55
C PRO A 170 -15.82 1.77 19.33
N ASP A 171 -15.81 0.51 18.90
CA ASP A 171 -15.05 -0.58 19.54
C ASP A 171 -13.55 -0.57 19.17
N VAL A 172 -13.13 0.29 18.23
CA VAL A 172 -11.73 0.39 17.84
C VAL A 172 -10.92 1.08 18.93
N ASP A 173 -9.91 0.39 19.46
CA ASP A 173 -8.87 1.02 20.26
C ASP A 173 -7.90 1.80 19.35
N LEU A 174 -8.18 3.09 19.18
CA LEU A 174 -7.37 3.99 18.35
C LEU A 174 -5.91 4.10 18.83
N ALA A 175 -5.64 3.96 20.14
CA ALA A 175 -4.28 4.06 20.66
C ALA A 175 -3.47 2.80 20.31
N LEU A 176 -4.10 1.62 20.44
CA LEU A 176 -3.49 0.36 20.03
C LEU A 176 -3.20 0.34 18.52
N VAL A 177 -4.16 0.75 17.69
CA VAL A 177 -3.99 0.82 16.23
C VAL A 177 -2.89 1.82 15.86
N ALA A 178 -2.92 3.04 16.41
CA ALA A 178 -1.96 4.09 16.10
C ALA A 178 -0.51 3.70 16.48
N THR A 179 -0.32 2.98 17.58
CA THR A 179 1.03 2.52 17.99
C THR A 179 1.51 1.28 17.23
N SER A 180 0.62 0.59 16.52
CA SER A 180 0.90 -0.62 15.77
C SER A 180 0.96 -0.40 14.26
N VAL A 181 0.95 0.85 13.80
CA VAL A 181 0.97 1.18 12.36
C VAL A 181 2.20 0.61 11.66
N GLY A 182 1.99 0.17 10.43
CA GLY A 182 3.01 -0.46 9.61
C GLY A 182 2.84 -0.20 8.13
N ARG A 183 3.61 -0.95 7.33
CA ARG A 183 3.44 -0.96 5.88
C ARG A 183 2.09 -1.60 5.54
N PRO A 184 1.28 -1.02 4.63
CA PRO A 184 0.01 -1.60 4.23
C PRO A 184 0.19 -3.03 3.73
N GLN A 185 -0.72 -3.89 4.16
CA GLN A 185 -0.88 -5.27 3.72
C GLN A 185 -2.11 -5.39 2.82
N ARG A 186 -2.30 -6.56 2.19
CA ARG A 186 -3.50 -6.81 1.37
C ARG A 186 -4.79 -6.65 2.17
N SER A 187 -4.76 -6.99 3.46
CA SER A 187 -5.87 -6.79 4.38
C SER A 187 -6.33 -5.34 4.43
N ASN A 188 -5.41 -4.37 4.53
CA ASN A 188 -5.74 -2.95 4.59
C ASN A 188 -6.42 -2.43 3.31
N CYS A 189 -6.00 -2.92 2.14
CA CYS A 189 -6.64 -2.56 0.87
C CYS A 189 -7.99 -3.27 0.71
N GLY A 190 -8.01 -4.56 1.05
CA GLY A 190 -9.14 -5.46 0.81
C GLY A 190 -10.40 -5.10 1.57
N VAL A 191 -10.31 -4.49 2.76
CA VAL A 191 -11.52 -4.02 3.50
C VAL A 191 -12.40 -3.08 2.68
N CYS A 192 -11.84 -2.39 1.69
CA CYS A 192 -12.58 -1.55 0.75
C CYS A 192 -12.70 -2.18 -0.65
N HIS A 193 -11.62 -2.77 -1.14
CA HIS A 193 -11.56 -3.23 -2.53
C HIS A 193 -12.25 -4.58 -2.77
N PHE A 194 -12.26 -5.49 -1.77
CA PHE A 194 -12.85 -6.84 -1.93
C PHE A 194 -14.35 -6.86 -1.67
N TYR A 195 -14.84 -5.86 -0.93
CA TYR A 195 -16.25 -5.74 -0.51
C TYR A 195 -17.00 -4.61 -1.20
N GLY A 196 -16.50 -4.13 -2.34
CA GLY A 196 -17.09 -3.03 -3.07
C GLY A 196 -18.56 -3.32 -3.42
N GLY A 197 -19.49 -2.45 -3.01
CA GLY A 197 -20.93 -2.68 -3.22
C GLY A 197 -21.63 -3.45 -2.10
N GLY A 198 -20.94 -3.75 -0.99
CA GLY A 198 -21.56 -4.27 0.24
C GLY A 198 -21.36 -5.77 0.48
N GLY A 199 -20.56 -6.46 -0.33
CA GLY A 199 -20.27 -7.88 -0.16
C GLY A 199 -19.06 -8.33 -0.95
N ASN A 200 -18.52 -9.51 -0.60
CA ASN A 200 -17.38 -10.11 -1.29
C ASN A 200 -17.73 -10.32 -2.78
N ASN A 201 -16.82 -9.92 -3.67
CA ASN A 201 -16.95 -10.13 -5.11
C ASN A 201 -18.24 -9.55 -5.73
N VAL A 202 -18.84 -8.52 -5.12
CA VAL A 202 -20.05 -7.90 -5.66
C VAL A 202 -19.73 -7.04 -6.89
N LYS A 203 -18.68 -6.21 -6.82
CA LYS A 203 -18.31 -5.30 -7.92
C LYS A 203 -17.20 -5.80 -8.82
N HIS A 204 -16.10 -6.27 -8.24
CA HIS A 204 -14.90 -6.69 -8.96
C HIS A 204 -14.69 -8.19 -8.79
N GLY A 205 -14.77 -8.92 -9.92
CA GLY A 205 -14.56 -10.37 -10.06
C GLY A 205 -13.23 -10.90 -9.53
N ASP A 206 -12.23 -10.04 -9.64
CA ASP A 206 -10.80 -10.31 -9.56
C ASP A 206 -10.16 -9.87 -8.23
N LEU A 207 -10.90 -9.10 -7.42
CA LEU A 207 -10.45 -8.62 -6.11
C LEU A 207 -11.49 -9.03 -5.07
N GLU A 208 -11.23 -10.13 -4.39
CA GLU A 208 -12.15 -10.80 -3.47
C GLU A 208 -11.43 -11.32 -2.21
N GLU A 209 -12.14 -11.91 -1.25
CA GLU A 209 -11.60 -12.41 0.02
C GLU A 209 -10.40 -13.35 -0.15
N ALA A 210 -10.39 -14.18 -1.20
CA ALA A 210 -9.27 -15.06 -1.53
C ALA A 210 -7.93 -14.29 -1.67
N MET A 211 -7.97 -13.01 -2.02
CA MET A 211 -6.79 -12.15 -2.16
C MET A 211 -6.17 -11.70 -0.84
N PHE A 212 -6.77 -12.02 0.32
CA PHE A 212 -6.07 -11.82 1.60
C PHE A 212 -4.85 -12.75 1.71
N GLU A 213 -5.02 -14.02 1.35
CA GLU A 213 -3.98 -15.06 1.37
C GLU A 213 -4.08 -15.92 0.10
N PRO A 214 -3.78 -15.37 -1.09
CA PRO A 214 -4.00 -16.08 -2.34
C PRO A 214 -3.02 -17.24 -2.46
N SER A 215 -3.52 -18.37 -2.95
CA SER A 215 -2.65 -19.41 -3.51
C SER A 215 -2.13 -18.95 -4.86
N ARG A 216 -1.06 -19.60 -5.34
CA ARG A 216 -0.49 -19.32 -6.66
C ARG A 216 -1.49 -19.58 -7.81
N ASP A 217 -2.47 -20.45 -7.61
CA ASP A 217 -3.50 -20.72 -8.61
C ASP A 217 -4.54 -19.58 -8.72
N VAL A 218 -4.64 -18.75 -7.67
CA VAL A 218 -5.50 -17.55 -7.64
C VAL A 218 -4.73 -16.33 -8.13
N ASP A 219 -3.54 -16.06 -7.59
CA ASP A 219 -2.68 -14.91 -7.93
C ASP A 219 -1.20 -15.31 -7.80
N VAL A 220 -0.43 -15.18 -8.90
CA VAL A 220 0.88 -15.84 -9.13
C VAL A 220 2.12 -15.16 -8.57
#